data_AF-V8GAJ8-F1
#
_entry.id   AF-V8GAJ8-F1
#
_cell.length_a   1.000
_cell.length_b   1.000
_cell.length_c   1.000
_cell.angle_alpha   90.00
_cell.angle_beta   90.00
_cell.angle_gamma   90.00
#
_symmetry.space_group_name_H-M   'P 1'
#
loop_
_entity.id
_entity.type
_entity.pdbx_description
1 polymer ?
#
loop_
_entity_poly.entity_id
_entity_poly.type
_entity_poly.pdbx_seq_one_letter_code
_entity_poly.pdbx_strand_id
1 'polypeptide(L)'
;MNYQPILYSHFLFHNWYEKIFYIFSSGTTDDYYIPKNRIQGYAHLENIPNECVFPKITALSVECAEYDSIEKLPDWVYQLENLEALSIPCSMLKDEKFINSGVFNQLKTLVINRLLGLENPKILLDGGRLGNIINLFINFPTCQIINTSEMKKIKSFSMDLEDNNIFDLRAIEFLGYLDFLKFQNIPAKVTLSNLSDINLKGLVIINSLNKKQNLLLLINKHKLKHLLLNNCLSTLDLKDIDDFCELEELIIQNCKKVTGYENISQIKTLKYLEFLNCKPVMTIEEKNKLLEMNLNFFKSV
;
A
#
# COMPACT_ATOMS: atom_id res chain seq x y z
N MET A 1 -20.14 12.14 12.56
CA MET A 1 -19.68 11.01 11.73
C MET A 1 -18.16 11.06 11.70
N ASN A 2 -17.47 10.00 12.11
CA ASN A 2 -16.02 9.92 11.97
C ASN A 2 -15.71 9.69 10.50
N TYR A 3 -15.39 10.75 9.75
CA TYR A 3 -14.91 10.62 8.37
C TYR A 3 -13.59 9.84 8.41
N GLN A 4 -13.57 8.64 7.83
CA GLN A 4 -12.33 7.89 7.65
C GLN A 4 -11.69 8.31 6.32
N PRO A 5 -10.38 8.60 6.30
CA PRO A 5 -9.74 9.05 5.07
C PRO A 5 -9.67 7.92 4.04
N ILE A 6 -9.94 8.25 2.78
CA ILE A 6 -10.05 7.27 1.69
C ILE A 6 -8.71 6.53 1.53
N LEU A 7 -7.58 7.24 1.66
CA LEU A 7 -6.23 6.68 1.47
C LEU A 7 -5.86 5.62 2.50
N TYR A 8 -6.23 5.82 3.77
CA TYR A 8 -5.96 4.81 4.79
C TYR A 8 -6.68 3.52 4.50
N SER A 9 -7.88 3.60 3.92
CA SER A 9 -8.66 2.41 3.64
C SER A 9 -8.19 1.65 2.40
N HIS A 10 -7.67 2.36 1.39
CA HIS A 10 -7.41 1.81 0.06
C HIS A 10 -6.26 0.80 0.01
N PHE A 11 -5.25 0.90 0.87
CA PHE A 11 -4.08 -0.01 0.85
C PHE A 11 -4.09 -1.07 1.95
N LEU A 12 -5.23 -1.27 2.64
CA LEU A 12 -5.38 -2.29 3.66
C LEU A 12 -6.19 -3.46 3.09
N PHE A 13 -5.55 -4.62 2.97
CA PHE A 13 -6.16 -5.87 2.50
C PHE A 13 -7.51 -6.18 3.18
N HIS A 14 -7.60 -5.86 4.47
CA HIS A 14 -8.76 -6.10 5.32
C HIS A 14 -9.99 -5.27 4.97
N ASN A 15 -9.83 -4.17 4.24
CA ASN A 15 -10.94 -3.27 3.93
C ASN A 15 -11.65 -3.60 2.62
N TRP A 16 -11.10 -4.53 1.84
CA TRP A 16 -11.63 -4.87 0.52
C TRP A 16 -12.54 -6.08 0.54
N TYR A 17 -12.50 -6.84 1.64
CA TYR A 17 -13.21 -8.08 1.77
C TYR A 17 -13.85 -8.15 3.15
N GLU A 18 -15.18 -8.25 3.18
CA GLU A 18 -15.97 -8.32 4.42
C GLU A 18 -15.68 -9.59 5.24
N LYS A 19 -15.24 -10.66 4.57
CA LYS A 19 -14.92 -11.96 5.17
C LYS A 19 -13.59 -12.45 4.63
N ILE A 20 -12.60 -12.51 5.50
CA ILE A 20 -11.27 -13.03 5.17
C ILE A 20 -11.07 -14.30 5.99
N PHE A 21 -10.67 -15.36 5.30
CA PHE A 21 -10.19 -16.56 5.96
C PHE A 21 -8.72 -16.38 6.33
N TYR A 22 -8.38 -16.61 7.60
CA TYR A 22 -7.00 -16.52 8.07
C TYR A 22 -6.42 -17.91 8.25
N ILE A 23 -5.12 -18.03 8.00
CA ILE A 23 -4.31 -19.19 8.35
C ILE A 23 -3.10 -18.68 9.14
N PHE A 24 -2.77 -19.36 10.23
CA PHE A 24 -1.60 -19.05 11.05
C PHE A 24 -0.57 -20.18 11.02
N SER A 25 0.71 -19.80 11.07
CA SER A 25 1.85 -20.71 11.05
C SER A 25 2.11 -21.44 12.37
N SER A 26 1.93 -20.77 13.50
CA SER A 26 2.25 -21.30 14.83
C SER A 26 1.22 -20.90 15.89
N GLY A 27 1.15 -21.73 16.93
CA GLY A 27 0.07 -21.75 17.92
C GLY A 27 0.14 -20.71 19.04
N THR A 28 0.95 -19.65 18.95
CA THR A 28 0.92 -18.59 19.97
C THR A 28 -0.15 -17.57 19.60
N THR A 29 -1.38 -17.86 20.03
CA THR A 29 -2.51 -16.94 20.01
C THR A 29 -2.37 -15.76 20.98
N ASP A 30 -1.31 -15.72 21.77
CA ASP A 30 -1.33 -15.00 23.05
C ASP A 30 -0.93 -13.51 22.97
N ASP A 31 -0.33 -13.02 21.89
CA ASP A 31 0.20 -11.64 21.85
C ASP A 31 -0.27 -10.75 20.68
N TYR A 32 -1.15 -11.23 19.80
CA TYR A 32 -1.68 -10.39 18.71
C TYR A 32 -3.14 -9.99 18.97
N TYR A 33 -3.41 -8.69 18.98
CA TYR A 33 -4.76 -8.11 19.06
C TYR A 33 -5.58 -8.57 17.85
N ILE A 34 -6.37 -9.64 17.99
CA ILE A 34 -7.21 -10.19 16.92
C ILE A 34 -8.47 -9.30 16.76
N PRO A 35 -8.69 -8.63 15.62
CA PRO A 35 -9.88 -7.78 15.41
C PRO A 35 -11.17 -8.60 15.43
N LYS A 36 -12.25 -8.03 15.99
CA LYS A 36 -13.56 -8.68 16.21
C LYS A 36 -14.29 -9.20 14.95
N ASN A 37 -13.82 -8.87 13.75
CA ASN A 37 -14.50 -9.19 12.48
C ASN A 37 -13.91 -10.43 11.77
N ARG A 38 -13.04 -11.20 12.42
CA ARG A 38 -12.40 -12.39 11.82
C ARG A 38 -13.22 -13.66 12.09
N ILE A 39 -13.45 -14.46 11.04
CA ILE A 39 -13.79 -15.89 11.19
C ILE A 39 -12.45 -16.59 11.43
N GLN A 40 -12.22 -17.14 12.63
CA GLN A 40 -11.04 -17.96 12.93
C GLN A 40 -11.03 -19.20 12.03
N GLY A 41 -10.23 -19.16 10.96
CA GLY A 41 -9.82 -20.33 10.22
C GLY A 41 -8.59 -20.92 10.91
N TYR A 42 -8.76 -22.12 11.47
CA TYR A 42 -7.76 -23.10 11.90
C TYR A 42 -6.35 -22.58 12.26
N ALA A 43 -5.99 -22.74 13.53
CA ALA A 43 -4.72 -22.37 14.14
C ALA A 43 -3.46 -23.08 13.57
N HIS A 44 -3.55 -23.83 12.47
CA HIS A 44 -2.44 -24.56 11.87
C HIS A 44 -2.65 -24.74 10.35
N LEU A 45 -1.61 -24.49 9.54
CA LEU A 45 -1.61 -24.67 8.07
C LEU A 45 -2.01 -26.07 7.58
N GLU A 46 -1.89 -27.09 8.44
CA GLU A 46 -2.07 -28.48 8.05
C GLU A 46 -3.54 -28.94 8.08
N ASN A 47 -4.44 -28.22 8.76
CA ASN A 47 -5.83 -28.62 8.89
C ASN A 47 -6.68 -28.08 7.73
N ILE A 48 -7.21 -28.99 6.93
CA ILE A 48 -8.14 -28.69 5.83
C ILE A 48 -9.45 -28.16 6.43
N PRO A 49 -9.92 -26.95 6.06
CA PRO A 49 -11.27 -26.50 6.43
C PRO A 49 -12.30 -27.46 5.85
N ASN A 50 -13.49 -27.58 6.45
CA ASN A 50 -14.57 -28.38 5.85
C ASN A 50 -14.77 -27.96 4.38
N GLU A 51 -14.61 -28.89 3.44
CA GLU A 51 -14.66 -28.65 1.99
C GLU A 51 -15.97 -27.97 1.56
N CYS A 52 -17.06 -28.17 2.31
CA CYS A 52 -18.35 -27.48 2.10
C CYS A 52 -18.24 -25.95 2.19
N VAL A 53 -17.17 -25.42 2.79
CA VAL A 53 -16.91 -23.99 2.94
C VAL A 53 -16.11 -23.43 1.77
N PHE A 54 -15.39 -24.25 0.99
CA PHE A 54 -14.51 -23.77 -0.09
C PHE A 54 -15.20 -22.84 -1.09
N PRO A 55 -16.44 -23.11 -1.55
CA PRO A 55 -17.14 -22.22 -2.47
C PRO A 55 -17.43 -20.83 -1.89
N LYS A 56 -17.36 -20.66 -0.56
CA LYS A 56 -17.60 -19.39 0.14
C LYS A 56 -16.32 -18.60 0.42
N ILE A 57 -15.13 -19.19 0.20
CA ILE A 57 -13.86 -18.54 0.47
C ILE A 57 -13.46 -17.73 -0.76
N THR A 58 -13.57 -16.41 -0.65
CA THR A 58 -13.18 -15.45 -1.71
C THR A 58 -11.91 -14.68 -1.38
N ALA A 59 -11.51 -14.65 -0.12
CA ALA A 59 -10.30 -13.98 0.35
C ALA A 59 -9.59 -14.83 1.41
N LEU A 60 -8.29 -15.03 1.22
CA LEU A 60 -7.41 -15.82 2.08
C LEU A 60 -6.21 -14.98 2.50
N SER A 61 -5.90 -14.97 3.80
CA SER A 61 -4.67 -14.41 4.34
C SER A 61 -3.90 -15.47 5.12
N VAL A 62 -2.68 -15.74 4.69
CA VAL A 62 -1.73 -16.54 5.43
C VAL A 62 -0.84 -15.58 6.23
N GLU A 63 -0.93 -15.67 7.55
CA GLU A 63 -0.10 -14.94 8.49
C GLU A 63 0.92 -15.92 9.08
N CYS A 64 2.19 -15.51 9.13
CA CYS A 64 3.24 -16.27 9.78
C CYS A 64 3.75 -15.50 10.99
N ALA A 65 3.91 -16.21 12.11
CA ALA A 65 4.58 -15.68 13.28
C ALA A 65 6.06 -15.44 12.99
N GLU A 66 6.71 -14.70 13.89
CA GLU A 66 8.14 -14.46 13.82
C GLU A 66 8.88 -15.81 13.77
N TYR A 67 9.88 -15.91 12.89
CA TYR A 67 10.76 -17.09 12.70
C TYR A 67 10.20 -18.31 11.93
N ASP A 68 8.92 -18.33 11.52
CA ASP A 68 8.40 -19.44 10.70
C ASP A 68 8.68 -19.23 9.20
N SER A 69 9.41 -20.16 8.59
CA SER A 69 9.67 -20.21 7.15
C SER A 69 8.67 -21.14 6.46
N ILE A 70 7.42 -20.73 6.29
CA ILE A 70 6.51 -21.52 5.46
C ILE A 70 6.76 -21.22 4.01
N GLU A 71 7.26 -22.22 3.31
CA GLU A 71 7.65 -22.08 1.92
C GLU A 71 6.57 -22.60 0.96
N LYS A 72 5.50 -23.23 1.45
CA LYS A 72 4.47 -23.87 0.61
C LYS A 72 3.06 -23.56 1.09
N LEU A 73 2.15 -23.38 0.14
CA LEU A 73 0.72 -23.31 0.45
C LEU A 73 0.16 -24.72 0.74
N PRO A 74 -0.79 -24.84 1.67
CA PRO A 74 -1.53 -26.08 1.87
C PRO A 74 -2.25 -26.53 0.59
N ASP A 75 -2.31 -27.83 0.35
CA ASP A 75 -2.84 -28.39 -0.90
C ASP A 75 -4.30 -28.03 -1.20
N TRP A 76 -5.10 -27.84 -0.16
CA TRP A 76 -6.51 -27.47 -0.29
C TRP A 76 -6.70 -26.04 -0.82
N VAL A 77 -5.70 -25.14 -0.70
CA VAL A 77 -5.79 -23.78 -1.26
C VAL A 77 -5.93 -23.81 -2.78
N TYR A 78 -5.34 -24.80 -3.43
CA TYR A 78 -5.45 -24.99 -4.87
C TYR A 78 -6.83 -25.46 -5.34
N GLN A 79 -7.73 -25.82 -4.41
CA GLN A 79 -9.10 -26.24 -4.69
C GLN A 79 -10.11 -25.09 -4.54
N LEU A 80 -9.67 -23.89 -4.14
CA LEU A 80 -10.53 -22.75 -3.91
C LEU A 80 -10.88 -22.05 -5.23
N GLU A 81 -11.89 -22.52 -5.95
CA GLU A 81 -12.28 -21.99 -7.28
C GLU A 81 -12.77 -20.53 -7.27
N ASN A 82 -13.24 -20.03 -6.11
CA ASN A 82 -13.78 -18.67 -5.97
C ASN A 82 -12.81 -17.69 -5.31
N LEU A 83 -11.55 -18.07 -5.10
CA LEU A 83 -10.56 -17.22 -4.45
C LEU A 83 -10.19 -16.04 -5.34
N GLU A 84 -10.55 -14.83 -4.93
CA GLU A 84 -10.26 -13.58 -5.64
C GLU A 84 -9.12 -12.77 -4.98
N ALA A 85 -8.82 -13.05 -3.70
CA ALA A 85 -7.83 -12.31 -2.92
C ALA A 85 -6.91 -13.25 -2.15
N LEU A 86 -5.61 -13.03 -2.27
CA LEU A 86 -4.62 -13.83 -1.55
C LEU A 86 -3.57 -12.91 -0.91
N SER A 87 -3.36 -13.09 0.38
CA SER A 87 -2.27 -12.48 1.15
C SER A 87 -1.36 -13.58 1.68
N ILE A 88 -0.08 -13.54 1.34
CA ILE A 88 0.89 -14.60 1.68
C ILE A 88 2.24 -14.02 2.09
N PRO A 89 3.05 -14.76 2.88
CA PRO A 89 4.47 -14.47 3.05
C PRO A 89 5.25 -14.62 1.74
N CYS A 90 6.30 -13.83 1.58
CA CYS A 90 7.15 -13.86 0.38
C CYS A 90 7.88 -15.20 0.17
N SER A 91 8.11 -15.98 1.22
CA SER A 91 8.71 -17.33 1.12
C SER A 91 7.89 -18.29 0.28
N MET A 92 6.56 -18.15 0.24
CA MET A 92 5.67 -19.02 -0.54
C MET A 92 5.81 -18.83 -2.06
N LEU A 93 6.43 -17.73 -2.50
CA LEU A 93 6.75 -17.53 -3.92
C LEU A 93 7.89 -18.42 -4.43
N LYS A 94 8.50 -19.24 -3.55
CA LYS A 94 9.42 -20.32 -3.95
C LYS A 94 8.70 -21.62 -4.30
N ASP A 95 7.44 -21.77 -3.92
CA ASP A 95 6.69 -23.00 -4.18
C ASP A 95 6.40 -23.14 -5.67
N GLU A 96 7.07 -24.09 -6.34
CA GLU A 96 6.84 -24.37 -7.76
C GLU A 96 5.38 -24.72 -8.06
N LYS A 97 4.69 -25.39 -7.12
CA LYS A 97 3.27 -25.70 -7.28
C LYS A 97 2.45 -24.42 -7.29
N PHE A 98 2.76 -23.49 -6.39
CA PHE A 98 2.10 -22.18 -6.36
C PHE A 98 2.34 -21.41 -7.65
N ILE A 99 3.61 -21.29 -8.04
CA ILE A 99 4.06 -20.58 -9.24
C ILE A 99 3.39 -21.14 -10.50
N ASN A 100 3.26 -22.46 -10.62
CA ASN A 100 2.70 -23.14 -11.80
C ASN A 100 1.20 -23.45 -11.69
N SER A 101 0.56 -23.13 -10.57
CA SER A 101 -0.87 -23.33 -10.41
C SER A 101 -1.67 -22.31 -11.22
N GLY A 102 -2.89 -22.69 -11.62
CA GLY A 102 -3.87 -21.77 -12.18
C GLY A 102 -4.47 -20.79 -11.16
N VAL A 103 -4.01 -20.80 -9.90
CA VAL A 103 -4.63 -19.99 -8.83
C VAL A 103 -4.54 -18.49 -9.13
N PHE A 104 -3.47 -18.02 -9.78
CA PHE A 104 -3.33 -16.62 -10.18
C PHE A 104 -4.36 -16.17 -11.22
N ASN A 105 -4.92 -17.11 -12.00
CA ASN A 105 -5.83 -16.77 -13.10
C ASN A 105 -7.16 -16.18 -12.60
N GLN A 106 -7.55 -16.45 -11.36
CA GLN A 106 -8.80 -15.96 -10.76
C GLN A 106 -8.56 -14.82 -9.76
N LEU A 107 -7.31 -14.61 -9.32
CA LEU A 107 -6.99 -13.56 -8.37
C LEU A 107 -7.15 -12.17 -9.00
N LYS A 108 -7.78 -11.28 -8.25
CA LYS A 108 -7.85 -9.84 -8.50
C LYS A 108 -6.91 -9.07 -7.58
N THR A 109 -6.64 -9.62 -6.38
CA THR A 109 -5.80 -8.98 -5.37
C THR A 109 -4.74 -9.95 -4.87
N LEU A 110 -3.48 -9.53 -4.93
CA LEU A 110 -2.34 -10.27 -4.40
C LEU A 110 -1.55 -9.38 -3.45
N VAL A 111 -1.36 -9.86 -2.23
CA VAL A 111 -0.53 -9.24 -1.20
C VAL A 111 0.59 -10.19 -0.82
N ILE A 112 1.82 -9.70 -0.89
CA ILE A 112 3.00 -10.46 -0.56
C ILE A 112 3.72 -9.74 0.57
N ASN A 113 3.85 -10.40 1.71
CA ASN A 113 4.33 -9.81 2.95
C ASN A 113 5.77 -10.24 3.25
N ARG A 114 6.52 -9.37 3.94
CA ARG A 114 7.83 -9.70 4.49
C ARG A 114 7.76 -10.82 5.51
N LEU A 115 8.86 -11.53 5.68
CA LEU A 115 9.09 -12.37 6.85
C LEU A 115 9.54 -11.50 8.03
N LEU A 116 8.99 -11.77 9.21
CA LEU A 116 9.39 -11.12 10.46
C LEU A 116 10.45 -11.97 11.16
N GLY A 117 11.50 -11.32 11.65
CA GLY A 117 12.63 -12.01 12.32
C GLY A 117 13.54 -12.82 11.40
N LEU A 118 13.26 -12.87 10.10
CA LEU A 118 14.03 -13.62 9.09
C LEU A 118 14.47 -12.73 7.93
N GLU A 119 15.52 -13.15 7.23
CA GLU A 119 15.95 -12.53 5.98
C GLU A 119 14.93 -12.80 4.88
N ASN A 120 14.58 -11.76 4.11
CA ASN A 120 13.67 -11.92 2.98
C ASN A 120 14.39 -12.55 1.78
N PRO A 121 13.83 -13.59 1.15
CA PRO A 121 14.41 -14.15 -0.05
C PRO A 121 14.37 -13.12 -1.19
N LYS A 122 15.37 -13.18 -2.08
CA LYS A 122 15.29 -12.49 -3.38
C LYS A 122 14.26 -13.21 -4.23
N ILE A 123 13.23 -12.49 -4.65
CA ILE A 123 12.12 -13.05 -5.44
C ILE A 123 12.08 -12.37 -6.80
N LEU A 124 11.92 -13.17 -7.85
CA LEU A 124 11.61 -12.71 -9.20
C LEU A 124 10.15 -13.01 -9.50
N LEU A 125 9.34 -11.97 -9.62
CA LEU A 125 7.91 -12.07 -9.89
C LEU A 125 7.64 -11.85 -11.38
N ASP A 126 7.12 -12.88 -12.04
CA ASP A 126 6.78 -12.84 -13.46
C ASP A 126 5.38 -12.25 -13.69
N GLY A 127 5.35 -11.01 -14.19
CA GLY A 127 4.12 -10.28 -14.51
C GLY A 127 3.23 -10.97 -15.55
N GLY A 128 3.79 -11.85 -16.40
CA GLY A 128 3.03 -12.64 -17.36
C GLY A 128 1.99 -13.57 -16.71
N ARG A 129 2.18 -13.91 -15.43
CA ARG A 129 1.26 -14.74 -14.65
C ARG A 129 0.21 -13.93 -13.88
N LEU A 130 0.34 -12.61 -13.86
CA LEU A 130 -0.47 -11.70 -13.05
C LEU A 130 -1.49 -10.91 -13.89
N GLY A 131 -1.82 -11.37 -15.10
CA GLY A 131 -2.66 -10.63 -16.06
C GLY A 131 -4.07 -10.29 -15.59
N ASN A 132 -4.59 -10.96 -14.56
CA ASN A 132 -5.90 -10.67 -13.95
C ASN A 132 -5.84 -9.85 -12.66
N ILE A 133 -4.64 -9.62 -12.13
CA ILE A 133 -4.44 -8.83 -10.92
C ILE A 133 -4.78 -7.37 -11.21
N ILE A 134 -5.67 -6.83 -10.40
CA ILE A 134 -6.04 -5.41 -10.36
C ILE A 134 -5.20 -4.71 -9.29
N ASN A 135 -4.83 -5.44 -8.24
CA ASN A 135 -4.23 -4.87 -7.05
C ASN A 135 -3.08 -5.72 -6.55
N LEU A 136 -1.89 -5.13 -6.51
CA LEU A 136 -0.66 -5.82 -6.18
C LEU A 136 0.09 -5.08 -5.08
N PHE A 137 0.25 -5.71 -3.93
CA PHE A 137 0.96 -5.13 -2.78
C PHE A 137 2.17 -5.99 -2.42
N ILE A 138 3.35 -5.43 -2.56
CA ILE A 138 4.64 -6.07 -2.29
C ILE A 138 5.26 -5.39 -1.06
N ASN A 139 5.00 -5.94 0.11
CA ASN A 139 5.40 -5.36 1.40
C ASN A 139 6.75 -5.92 1.87
N PHE A 140 7.70 -6.14 0.96
CA PHE A 140 9.06 -6.59 1.25
C PHE A 140 10.04 -6.08 0.17
N PRO A 141 11.29 -5.78 0.53
CA PRO A 141 12.17 -4.99 -0.33
C PRO A 141 12.90 -5.78 -1.42
N THR A 142 13.01 -7.10 -1.30
CA THR A 142 13.87 -7.95 -2.16
C THR A 142 13.14 -8.53 -3.39
N CYS A 143 12.02 -7.93 -3.79
CA CYS A 143 11.23 -8.37 -4.95
C CYS A 143 11.63 -7.62 -6.22
N GLN A 144 11.90 -8.36 -7.30
CA GLN A 144 12.03 -7.82 -8.65
C GLN A 144 10.86 -8.30 -9.50
N ILE A 145 10.24 -7.39 -10.25
CA ILE A 145 9.16 -7.75 -11.18
C ILE A 145 9.72 -7.74 -12.61
N ILE A 146 9.41 -8.77 -13.39
CA ILE A 146 9.71 -8.85 -14.83
C ILE A 146 8.43 -8.96 -15.63
N ASN A 147 8.51 -8.76 -16.95
CA ASN A 147 7.35 -8.83 -17.86
C ASN A 147 6.20 -7.91 -17.42
N THR A 148 6.54 -6.71 -16.96
CA THR A 148 5.58 -5.72 -16.45
C THR A 148 4.60 -5.23 -17.52
N SER A 149 4.95 -5.39 -18.81
CA SER A 149 4.10 -5.15 -19.98
C SER A 149 2.80 -5.94 -19.97
N GLU A 150 2.79 -7.13 -19.36
CA GLU A 150 1.62 -8.03 -19.32
C GLU A 150 0.63 -7.65 -18.22
N MET A 151 1.03 -6.80 -17.27
CA MET A 151 0.26 -6.45 -16.07
C MET A 151 -0.73 -5.28 -16.32
N LYS A 152 -1.48 -5.37 -17.43
CA LYS A 152 -2.29 -4.26 -17.97
C LYS A 152 -3.51 -3.88 -17.13
N LYS A 153 -3.96 -4.78 -16.25
CA LYS A 153 -5.16 -4.56 -15.42
C LYS A 153 -4.87 -3.90 -14.07
N ILE A 154 -3.60 -3.74 -13.69
CA ILE A 154 -3.25 -3.19 -12.39
C ILE A 154 -3.71 -1.74 -12.30
N LYS A 155 -4.45 -1.45 -11.23
CA LYS A 155 -4.93 -0.12 -10.85
C LYS A 155 -4.38 0.35 -9.52
N SER A 156 -4.04 -0.57 -8.62
CA SER A 156 -3.43 -0.26 -7.33
C SER A 156 -2.13 -1.01 -7.15
N PHE A 157 -1.05 -0.28 -6.84
CA PHE A 157 0.26 -0.88 -6.59
C PHE A 157 0.87 -0.35 -5.29
N SER A 158 1.44 -1.23 -4.48
CA SER A 158 2.19 -0.88 -3.27
C SER A 158 3.52 -1.61 -3.29
N MET A 159 4.61 -0.90 -2.96
CA MET A 159 5.93 -1.52 -2.85
C MET A 159 6.77 -0.96 -1.71
N ASP A 160 7.44 -1.87 -1.00
CA ASP A 160 8.54 -1.56 -0.09
C ASP A 160 9.86 -1.44 -0.85
N LEU A 161 10.60 -0.35 -0.61
CA LEU A 161 11.83 -0.04 -1.33
C LEU A 161 13.08 -0.09 -0.45
N GLU A 162 13.01 -0.53 0.82
CA GLU A 162 14.08 -0.43 1.84
C GLU A 162 15.49 -0.81 1.33
N ASP A 163 15.62 -1.83 0.46
CA ASP A 163 16.88 -2.30 -0.12
C ASP A 163 17.07 -2.03 -1.62
N ASN A 164 16.10 -1.36 -2.26
CA ASN A 164 16.15 -1.05 -3.69
C ASN A 164 17.02 0.18 -3.94
N ASN A 165 18.34 -0.01 -3.92
CA ASN A 165 19.33 1.05 -4.16
C ASN A 165 19.18 1.73 -5.53
N ILE A 166 18.57 1.05 -6.50
CA ILE A 166 18.23 1.56 -7.83
C ILE A 166 16.86 1.01 -8.20
N PHE A 167 15.82 1.83 -8.07
CA PHE A 167 14.49 1.52 -8.57
C PHE A 167 14.17 2.50 -9.69
N ASP A 168 14.28 2.02 -10.94
CA ASP A 168 13.84 2.82 -12.08
C ASP A 168 12.36 2.55 -12.33
N LEU A 169 11.52 3.52 -11.97
CA LEU A 169 10.07 3.45 -12.22
C LEU A 169 9.76 3.23 -13.71
N ARG A 170 10.63 3.63 -14.65
CA ARG A 170 10.43 3.39 -16.09
C ARG A 170 10.46 1.91 -16.47
N ALA A 171 11.07 1.05 -15.65
CA ALA A 171 11.08 -0.39 -15.89
C ALA A 171 9.72 -1.06 -15.56
N ILE A 172 8.81 -0.31 -14.93
CA ILE A 172 7.48 -0.79 -14.56
C ILE A 172 6.45 -0.17 -15.49
N GLU A 173 6.23 -0.83 -16.63
CA GLU A 173 5.39 -0.30 -17.70
C GLU A 173 3.94 -0.05 -17.26
N PHE A 174 3.43 -0.85 -16.32
CA PHE A 174 2.05 -0.70 -15.86
C PHE A 174 1.81 0.56 -15.01
N LEU A 175 2.85 1.29 -14.57
CA LEU A 175 2.69 2.50 -13.76
C LEU A 175 1.82 3.55 -14.46
N GLY A 176 1.90 3.65 -15.79
CA GLY A 176 1.09 4.59 -16.57
C GLY A 176 -0.42 4.33 -16.54
N TYR A 177 -0.86 3.17 -16.05
CA TYR A 177 -2.27 2.79 -15.98
C TYR A 177 -2.84 2.80 -14.55
N LEU A 178 -2.02 3.14 -13.55
CA LEU A 178 -2.40 3.13 -12.14
C LEU A 178 -3.37 4.26 -11.80
N ASP A 179 -4.31 3.95 -10.92
CA ASP A 179 -5.10 4.94 -10.21
C ASP A 179 -4.46 5.27 -8.85
N PHE A 180 -3.89 4.26 -8.18
CA PHE A 180 -3.38 4.37 -6.82
C PHE A 180 -1.98 3.78 -6.69
N LEU A 181 -1.08 4.54 -6.04
CA LEU A 181 0.29 4.13 -5.81
C LEU A 181 0.68 4.35 -4.35
N LYS A 182 1.36 3.35 -3.77
CA LYS A 182 1.99 3.45 -2.46
C LYS A 182 3.46 3.05 -2.53
N PHE A 183 4.33 3.88 -1.99
CA PHE A 183 5.71 3.52 -1.70
C PHE A 183 6.02 3.68 -0.22
N GLN A 184 6.80 2.73 0.30
CA GLN A 184 7.28 2.76 1.68
C GLN A 184 8.79 2.52 1.74
N ASN A 185 9.44 3.08 2.76
CA ASN A 185 10.87 2.95 3.05
C ASN A 185 11.76 3.31 1.86
N ILE A 186 11.50 4.46 1.24
CA ILE A 186 12.20 4.90 0.03
C ILE A 186 13.65 5.31 0.39
N PRO A 187 14.69 4.62 -0.13
CA PRO A 187 16.08 4.96 0.17
C PRO A 187 16.48 6.32 -0.41
N ALA A 188 17.50 6.95 0.18
CA ALA A 188 17.95 8.28 -0.22
C ALA A 188 18.46 8.38 -1.68
N LYS A 189 18.83 7.24 -2.29
CA LYS A 189 19.34 7.18 -3.67
C LYS A 189 18.24 7.06 -4.72
N VAL A 190 17.06 6.56 -4.36
CA VAL A 190 15.93 6.40 -5.30
C VAL A 190 15.39 7.76 -5.69
N THR A 191 15.19 7.98 -6.99
CA THR A 191 14.61 9.21 -7.54
C THR A 191 13.20 8.93 -8.00
N LEU A 192 12.26 9.81 -7.62
CA LEU A 192 10.84 9.68 -7.93
C LEU A 192 10.40 10.64 -9.05
N SER A 193 11.33 11.09 -9.89
CA SER A 193 11.06 12.07 -10.96
C SER A 193 9.96 11.63 -11.90
N ASN A 194 9.84 10.31 -12.15
CA ASN A 194 8.87 9.77 -13.09
C ASN A 194 7.42 9.84 -12.57
N LEU A 195 7.21 10.21 -11.29
CA LEU A 195 5.87 10.46 -10.76
C LEU A 195 5.18 11.66 -11.43
N SER A 196 5.92 12.54 -12.11
CA SER A 196 5.36 13.66 -12.89
C SER A 196 4.61 13.17 -14.12
N ASP A 197 4.96 11.99 -14.63
CA ASP A 197 4.44 11.45 -15.88
C ASP A 197 3.23 10.54 -15.65
N ILE A 198 2.88 10.27 -14.38
CA ILE A 198 1.83 9.31 -14.00
C ILE A 198 0.61 10.06 -13.48
N ASN A 199 -0.54 9.78 -14.09
CA ASN A 199 -1.83 10.37 -13.73
C ASN A 199 -2.52 9.58 -12.61
N LEU A 200 -2.04 9.73 -11.37
CA LEU A 200 -2.63 9.08 -10.20
C LEU A 200 -3.86 9.82 -9.66
N LYS A 201 -4.82 9.07 -9.13
CA LYS A 201 -5.90 9.59 -8.26
C LYS A 201 -5.47 9.62 -6.80
N GLY A 202 -4.66 8.65 -6.36
CA GLY A 202 -4.16 8.58 -4.99
C GLY A 202 -2.69 8.21 -4.90
N LEU A 203 -1.97 8.90 -4.03
CA LEU A 203 -0.55 8.66 -3.76
C LEU A 203 -0.27 8.60 -2.26
N VAL A 204 0.43 7.56 -1.85
CA VAL A 204 0.90 7.35 -0.47
C VAL A 204 2.42 7.19 -0.49
N ILE A 205 3.12 8.04 0.26
CA ILE A 205 4.57 7.91 0.48
C ILE A 205 4.83 7.83 1.97
N ILE A 206 5.51 6.77 2.40
CA ILE A 206 5.85 6.51 3.81
C ILE A 206 7.36 6.31 3.94
N ASN A 207 7.96 6.91 4.96
CA ASN A 207 9.38 6.73 5.30
C ASN A 207 10.31 7.04 4.11
N SER A 208 10.16 8.21 3.49
CA SER A 208 11.05 8.64 2.42
C SER A 208 12.32 9.28 2.98
N LEU A 209 13.47 8.65 2.73
CA LEU A 209 14.79 9.15 3.12
C LEU A 209 15.39 10.09 2.06
N ASN A 210 14.73 10.28 0.92
CA ASN A 210 15.18 11.20 -0.11
C ASN A 210 15.00 12.65 0.38
N LYS A 211 16.10 13.41 0.37
CA LYS A 211 16.15 14.82 0.79
C LYS A 211 16.44 15.79 -0.35
N LYS A 212 16.64 15.28 -1.58
CA LYS A 212 17.23 16.05 -2.68
C LYS A 212 16.31 17.15 -3.21
N GLN A 213 15.00 16.93 -3.15
CA GLN A 213 14.01 17.85 -3.69
C GLN A 213 12.68 17.71 -2.95
N ASN A 214 11.86 18.75 -3.04
CA ASN A 214 10.50 18.73 -2.53
C ASN A 214 9.69 17.68 -3.29
N LEU A 215 9.11 16.72 -2.56
CA LEU A 215 8.31 15.63 -3.16
C LEU A 215 7.12 16.17 -3.95
N LEU A 216 6.54 17.30 -3.54
CA LEU A 216 5.38 17.89 -4.21
C LEU A 216 5.69 18.40 -5.63
N LEU A 217 6.96 18.69 -5.93
CA LEU A 217 7.39 19.08 -7.28
C LEU A 217 7.54 17.90 -8.24
N LEU A 218 7.54 16.67 -7.72
CA LEU A 218 7.71 15.45 -8.52
C LEU A 218 6.40 14.78 -8.86
N ILE A 219 5.30 15.24 -8.28
CA ILE A 219 4.01 14.56 -8.38
C ILE A 219 3.21 15.27 -9.47
N ASN A 220 2.63 14.49 -10.38
CA ASN A 220 1.62 15.03 -11.28
C ASN A 220 0.38 15.46 -10.48
N LYS A 221 0.03 16.74 -10.58
CA LYS A 221 -1.00 17.37 -9.76
C LYS A 221 -2.39 17.35 -10.39
N HIS A 222 -2.50 17.06 -11.69
CA HIS A 222 -3.71 17.31 -12.48
C HIS A 222 -4.92 16.46 -12.07
N LYS A 223 -4.70 15.20 -11.69
CA LYS A 223 -5.78 14.25 -11.34
C LYS A 223 -5.71 13.73 -9.91
N LEU A 224 -4.74 14.21 -9.13
CA LEU A 224 -4.50 13.69 -7.79
C LEU A 224 -5.56 14.23 -6.84
N LYS A 225 -6.37 13.31 -6.32
CA LYS A 225 -7.45 13.59 -5.38
C LYS A 225 -7.05 13.35 -3.94
N HIS A 226 -6.11 12.44 -3.73
CA HIS A 226 -5.73 12.01 -2.41
C HIS A 226 -4.20 11.92 -2.29
N LEU A 227 -3.63 12.64 -1.32
CA LEU A 227 -2.21 12.60 -1.01
C LEU A 227 -1.94 12.33 0.47
N LEU A 228 -1.13 11.30 0.76
CA LEU A 228 -0.57 11.03 2.08
C LEU A 228 0.95 11.01 2.03
N LEU A 229 1.57 11.88 2.83
CA LEU A 229 3.02 11.91 3.06
C LEU A 229 3.30 11.67 4.54
N ASN A 230 3.96 10.56 4.87
CA ASN A 230 4.30 10.22 6.26
C ASN A 230 5.80 10.00 6.41
N ASN A 231 6.40 10.65 7.41
CA ASN A 231 7.82 10.54 7.77
C ASN A 231 8.74 10.76 6.55
N CYS A 232 8.46 11.82 5.78
CA CYS A 232 9.30 12.24 4.67
C CYS A 232 10.41 13.18 5.18
N LEU A 233 11.66 12.89 4.83
CA LEU A 233 12.82 13.67 5.28
C LEU A 233 13.13 14.89 4.40
N SER A 234 12.62 14.93 3.17
CA SER A 234 12.65 16.12 2.31
C SER A 234 11.93 17.29 2.97
N THR A 235 12.36 18.51 2.66
CA THR A 235 11.52 19.68 2.90
C THR A 235 10.28 19.59 2.02
N LEU A 236 9.10 19.72 2.63
CA LEU A 236 7.81 19.82 1.97
C LEU A 236 7.41 21.29 1.94
N ASP A 237 7.68 21.95 0.83
CA ASP A 237 7.26 23.33 0.62
C ASP A 237 5.91 23.33 -0.10
N LEU A 238 4.89 23.89 0.56
CA LEU A 238 3.51 23.91 0.09
C LEU A 238 3.21 25.13 -0.77
N LYS A 239 4.22 25.92 -1.17
CA LYS A 239 4.04 27.14 -1.97
C LYS A 239 3.16 26.96 -3.21
N ASP A 240 3.37 25.88 -3.96
CA ASP A 240 2.66 25.59 -5.22
C ASP A 240 1.64 24.45 -5.05
N ILE A 241 1.00 24.38 -3.88
CA ILE A 241 0.01 23.33 -3.56
C ILE A 241 -1.37 23.62 -4.15
N ASP A 242 -1.62 24.85 -4.56
CA ASP A 242 -2.83 25.28 -5.26
C ASP A 242 -2.88 24.78 -6.72
N ASP A 243 -1.74 24.39 -7.30
CA ASP A 243 -1.68 23.67 -8.58
C ASP A 243 -2.48 22.34 -8.56
N PHE A 244 -2.75 21.77 -7.39
CA PHE A 244 -3.55 20.56 -7.26
C PHE A 244 -5.05 20.87 -7.44
N CYS A 245 -5.51 20.84 -8.68
CA CYS A 245 -6.86 21.24 -9.07
C CYS A 245 -7.99 20.32 -8.56
N GLU A 246 -7.67 19.05 -8.26
CA GLU A 246 -8.65 18.03 -7.86
C GLU A 246 -8.42 17.50 -6.43
N LEU A 247 -7.49 18.05 -5.66
CA LEU A 247 -7.13 17.48 -4.35
C LEU A 247 -8.27 17.64 -3.34
N GLU A 248 -8.75 16.51 -2.83
CA GLU A 248 -9.86 16.42 -1.87
C GLU A 248 -9.34 16.03 -0.47
N GLU A 249 -8.23 15.30 -0.39
CA GLU A 249 -7.65 14.78 0.85
C GLU A 249 -6.13 14.99 0.89
N LEU A 250 -5.66 15.71 1.91
CA LEU A 250 -4.24 15.94 2.18
C LEU A 250 -3.89 15.54 3.61
N ILE A 251 -2.95 14.60 3.73
CA ILE A 251 -2.47 14.09 5.00
C ILE A 251 -0.95 14.17 5.03
N ILE A 252 -0.41 14.96 5.95
CA ILE A 252 1.04 15.08 6.14
C ILE A 252 1.36 14.75 7.60
N GLN A 253 2.22 13.76 7.81
CA GLN A 253 2.49 13.21 9.14
C GLN A 253 3.97 13.03 9.37
N ASN A 254 4.41 13.27 10.61
CA ASN A 254 5.78 13.05 11.07
C ASN A 254 6.86 13.71 10.18
N CYS A 255 6.51 14.77 9.44
CA CYS A 255 7.42 15.46 8.53
C CYS A 255 8.12 16.63 9.24
N LYS A 256 9.45 16.66 9.19
CA LYS A 256 10.25 17.58 10.04
C LYS A 256 10.48 18.97 9.45
N LYS A 257 10.12 19.19 8.18
CA LYS A 257 10.40 20.42 7.44
C LYS A 257 9.24 20.74 6.49
N VAL A 258 8.13 21.22 7.02
CA VAL A 258 6.95 21.63 6.24
C VAL A 258 6.83 23.16 6.27
N THR A 259 6.71 23.80 5.11
CA THR A 259 6.63 25.27 4.97
C THR A 259 5.49 25.65 4.03
N GLY A 260 5.02 26.90 4.08
CA GLY A 260 4.03 27.42 3.13
C GLY A 260 2.58 27.04 3.45
N TYR A 261 2.23 26.82 4.72
CA TYR A 261 0.88 26.42 5.15
C TYR A 261 -0.21 27.40 4.71
N GLU A 262 0.12 28.68 4.58
CA GLU A 262 -0.80 29.73 4.14
C GLU A 262 -1.43 29.46 2.76
N ASN A 263 -0.72 28.73 1.90
CA ASN A 263 -1.18 28.44 0.53
C ASN A 263 -2.24 27.33 0.46
N ILE A 264 -2.41 26.53 1.51
CA ILE A 264 -3.41 25.45 1.54
C ILE A 264 -4.84 26.01 1.40
N SER A 265 -5.08 27.22 1.92
CA SER A 265 -6.37 27.91 1.82
C SER A 265 -6.83 28.17 0.39
N GLN A 266 -5.93 28.08 -0.60
CA GLN A 266 -6.22 28.27 -2.01
C GLN A 266 -6.82 27.02 -2.68
N ILE A 267 -6.71 25.84 -2.06
CA ILE A 267 -7.24 24.57 -2.60
C ILE A 267 -8.75 24.47 -2.33
N LYS A 268 -9.56 24.90 -3.29
CA LYS A 268 -11.02 24.97 -3.14
C LYS A 268 -11.73 23.61 -3.07
N THR A 269 -11.09 22.56 -3.55
CA THR A 269 -11.63 21.19 -3.58
C THR A 269 -11.38 20.41 -2.30
N LEU A 270 -10.51 20.92 -1.42
CA LEU A 270 -10.05 20.20 -0.24
C LEU A 270 -11.20 20.01 0.75
N LYS A 271 -11.36 18.78 1.23
CA LYS A 271 -12.41 18.38 2.19
C LYS A 271 -11.83 17.77 3.45
N TYR A 272 -10.66 17.14 3.35
CA TYR A 272 -9.98 16.50 4.47
C TYR A 272 -8.55 17.00 4.57
N LEU A 273 -8.18 17.52 5.74
CA LEU A 273 -6.84 18.03 6.00
C LEU A 273 -6.32 17.54 7.34
N GLU A 274 -5.15 16.93 7.33
CA GLU A 274 -4.50 16.46 8.55
C GLU A 274 -2.99 16.71 8.54
N PHE A 275 -2.52 17.39 9.59
CA PHE A 275 -1.11 17.54 9.92
C PHE A 275 -0.84 16.93 11.30
N LEU A 276 -0.07 15.86 11.39
CA LEU A 276 0.35 15.29 12.68
C LEU A 276 1.85 15.31 12.84
N ASN A 277 2.34 15.72 14.01
CA ASN A 277 3.75 15.71 14.38
C ASN A 277 4.65 16.36 13.32
N CYS A 278 4.15 17.42 12.68
CA CYS A 278 4.87 18.15 11.64
C CYS A 278 5.66 19.31 12.23
N LYS A 279 6.79 19.65 11.62
CA LYS A 279 7.64 20.77 12.04
C LYS A 279 8.03 21.67 10.86
N PRO A 280 8.07 23.01 11.03
CA PRO A 280 7.44 23.75 12.12
C PRO A 280 5.93 23.48 12.22
N VAL A 281 5.37 23.68 13.42
CA VAL A 281 3.91 23.61 13.64
C VAL A 281 3.29 24.87 13.05
N MET A 282 2.08 24.75 12.49
CA MET A 282 1.31 25.91 12.02
C MET A 282 1.12 26.97 13.12
N THR A 283 1.27 28.22 12.72
CA THR A 283 0.91 29.39 13.50
C THR A 283 -0.61 29.45 13.73
N ILE A 284 -1.03 30.25 14.71
CA ILE A 284 -2.45 30.45 15.00
C ILE A 284 -3.17 31.11 13.82
N GLU A 285 -2.52 32.05 13.14
CA GLU A 285 -3.10 32.74 11.97
C GLU A 285 -3.36 31.76 10.81
N GLU A 286 -2.38 30.91 10.49
CA GLU A 286 -2.54 29.87 9.47
C GLU A 286 -3.69 28.92 9.84
N LYS A 287 -3.74 28.44 11.10
CA LYS A 287 -4.83 27.58 11.57
C LYS A 287 -6.20 28.25 11.43
N ASN A 288 -6.32 29.53 11.77
CA ASN A 288 -7.58 30.27 11.67
C ASN A 288 -8.05 30.39 10.21
N LYS A 289 -7.14 30.67 9.26
CA LYS A 289 -7.48 30.68 7.83
C LYS A 289 -8.01 29.34 7.34
N LEU A 290 -7.44 28.23 7.83
CA LEU A 290 -7.91 26.88 7.47
C LEU A 290 -9.26 26.53 8.09
N LEU A 291 -9.58 27.08 9.26
CA LEU A 291 -10.90 26.90 9.90
C LEU A 291 -12.02 27.64 9.16
N GLU A 292 -11.70 28.66 8.37
CA GLU A 292 -12.65 29.36 7.50
C GLU A 292 -12.98 28.57 6.22
N MET A 293 -12.18 27.54 5.89
CA MET A 293 -12.45 26.67 4.75
C MET A 293 -13.61 25.71 5.05
N ASN A 294 -14.32 25.29 3.99
CA ASN A 294 -15.39 24.29 4.10
C ASN A 294 -14.81 22.85 4.15
N LEU A 295 -14.06 22.54 5.20
CA LEU A 295 -13.48 21.22 5.43
C LEU A 295 -14.48 20.32 6.17
N ASN A 296 -14.63 19.08 5.72
CA ASN A 296 -15.34 18.04 6.46
C ASN A 296 -14.56 17.60 7.70
N PHE A 297 -13.23 17.70 7.64
CA PHE A 297 -12.33 17.37 8.74
C PHE A 297 -11.04 18.18 8.66
N PHE A 298 -10.62 18.72 9.80
CA PHE A 298 -9.33 19.34 9.99
C PHE A 298 -8.70 18.91 11.31
N LYS A 299 -7.44 18.48 11.27
CA LYS A 299 -6.64 18.21 12.47
C LYS A 299 -5.21 18.70 12.28
N SER A 300 -4.69 19.39 13.29
CA SER A 300 -3.29 19.81 13.34
C SER A 300 -2.74 19.72 14.76
N VAL A 301 -1.79 18.80 14.97
CA VAL A 301 -1.12 18.55 16.26
C VAL A 301 0.37 18.36 16.05
#